data_AF-A0A1Y2U1N5-F1
#
_entry.id   AF-A0A1Y2U1N5-F1
#
_cell.length_a   1.000
_cell.length_b   1.000
_cell.length_c   1.000
_cell.angle_alpha   90.00
_cell.angle_beta   90.00
_cell.angle_gamma   90.00
#
_symmetry.space_group_name_H-M   'P 1'
#
loop_
_entity.id
_entity.type
_entity.pdbx_description
1 polymer ?
#
loop_
_entity_poly.entity_id
_entity_poly.type
_entity_poly.pdbx_seq_one_letter_code
_entity_poly.pdbx_strand_id
1 'polypeptide(L)'
;MSSKVRNQHTPGIMSLITPAIFFLAALSGSYLFSFKTRHSRHSRTRDLTTTRDLDYDSEDDTAAEAEAEETTTNAESKQLVYDEGDDGDFLIVLDRPQFRTQFGVRSGAAVRGYPSYGGVYVLHCTPVELDFLGLDRFHIAMRSLDQEEEDAHCNNMRRLGATWWASEGAYRQKAMDPDKSGDLVTFVGWPPGGGVWVLRITHDEASARGAGRINNCYTMEERCRLIRQMGGVFYENPREGLYLEF
;
A
#
# COMPACT_ATOMS: atom_id res chain seq x y z
N MET A 1 -32.25 44.95 -60.83
CA MET A 1 -32.78 46.17 -60.19
C MET A 1 -32.63 45.98 -58.68
N SER A 2 -31.44 46.18 -58.12
CA SER A 2 -30.85 47.44 -57.64
C SER A 2 -31.67 48.12 -56.54
N SER A 3 -31.26 47.90 -55.29
CA SER A 3 -31.30 48.92 -54.23
C SER A 3 -30.29 48.55 -53.16
N LYS A 4 -29.21 49.34 -53.13
CA LYS A 4 -28.08 49.32 -52.21
C LYS A 4 -28.48 50.16 -50.99
N VAL A 5 -28.32 49.63 -49.77
CA VAL A 5 -28.15 50.48 -48.59
C VAL A 5 -26.83 50.10 -47.93
N ARG A 6 -25.98 51.13 -47.83
CA ARG A 6 -24.62 51.14 -47.30
C ARG A 6 -24.68 51.75 -45.89
N ASN A 7 -23.55 51.62 -45.18
CA ASN A 7 -23.09 52.50 -44.10
C ASN A 7 -23.68 52.21 -42.70
N GLN A 8 -22.94 52.13 -41.58
CA GLN A 8 -21.57 52.54 -41.27
C GLN A 8 -20.91 51.66 -40.19
N HIS A 9 -19.59 51.67 -40.24
CA HIS A 9 -18.64 51.09 -39.31
C HIS A 9 -18.22 52.18 -38.31
N THR A 10 -18.23 51.90 -37.01
CA THR A 10 -17.56 52.72 -35.97
C THR A 10 -16.76 51.80 -35.05
N PRO A 11 -15.42 52.01 -34.91
CA PRO A 11 -14.58 51.25 -34.01
C PRO A 11 -14.58 51.85 -32.61
N GLY A 12 -15.01 51.06 -31.62
CA GLY A 12 -15.06 51.45 -30.21
C GLY A 12 -13.91 50.85 -29.41
N ILE A 13 -12.89 51.68 -29.19
CA ILE A 13 -12.16 51.90 -27.93
C ILE A 13 -11.41 50.69 -27.32
N MET A 14 -10.09 50.75 -27.46
CA MET A 14 -9.10 50.06 -26.65
C MET A 14 -9.34 50.29 -25.14
N SER A 15 -9.40 49.22 -24.36
CA SER A 15 -9.20 49.27 -22.91
C SER A 15 -7.98 48.43 -22.57
N LEU A 16 -6.82 49.10 -22.58
CA LEU A 16 -5.58 48.67 -21.93
C LEU A 16 -5.61 49.28 -20.53
N ILE A 17 -5.92 48.49 -19.50
CA ILE A 17 -5.66 48.86 -18.11
C ILE A 17 -5.09 47.64 -17.39
N THR A 18 -3.79 47.47 -17.52
CA THR A 18 -2.96 46.86 -16.49
C THR A 18 -2.59 47.96 -15.49
N PRO A 19 -2.66 47.69 -14.19
CA PRO A 19 -1.55 48.11 -13.34
C PRO A 19 -1.05 46.95 -12.50
N ALA A 20 0.27 46.86 -12.47
CA ALA A 20 1.05 46.06 -11.56
C ALA A 20 0.64 46.36 -10.10
N ILE A 21 0.40 45.30 -9.33
CA ILE A 21 0.43 45.37 -7.87
C ILE A 21 1.70 44.65 -7.44
N PHE A 22 2.72 45.46 -7.17
CA PHE A 22 3.78 45.12 -6.22
C PHE A 22 3.15 45.02 -4.83
N PHE A 23 3.31 43.88 -4.15
CA PHE A 23 3.40 43.89 -2.70
C PHE A 23 4.60 43.08 -2.24
N LEU A 24 5.39 43.78 -1.43
CA LEU A 24 6.62 43.39 -0.78
C LEU A 24 6.42 42.27 0.24
N ALA A 25 7.49 41.50 0.39
CA ALA A 25 7.94 40.72 1.52
C ALA A 25 7.24 40.98 2.88
N ALA A 26 6.86 39.88 3.54
CA ALA A 26 6.84 39.79 4.99
C ALA A 26 7.59 38.51 5.41
N LEU A 27 8.82 38.71 5.85
CA LEU A 27 9.57 37.81 6.71
C LEU A 27 8.80 37.66 8.04
N SER A 28 8.38 36.45 8.37
CA SER A 28 8.26 35.97 9.74
C SER A 28 8.69 34.51 9.71
N GLY A 29 9.78 34.07 10.32
CA GLY A 29 10.36 34.55 11.56
C GLY A 29 9.83 33.70 12.70
N SER A 30 10.50 32.58 12.93
CA SER A 30 10.61 31.87 14.21
C SER A 30 9.42 31.01 14.64
N TYR A 31 9.63 29.69 14.77
CA TYR A 31 9.65 29.03 16.09
C TYR A 31 10.53 27.77 16.01
N LEU A 32 11.76 27.91 16.52
CA LEU A 32 12.61 26.81 16.97
C LEU A 32 11.92 26.13 18.16
N PHE A 33 11.51 24.87 18.02
CA PHE A 33 11.36 23.98 19.17
C PHE A 33 12.67 23.23 19.39
N SER A 34 13.53 23.83 20.22
CA SER A 34 14.71 23.18 20.76
C SER A 34 14.30 22.39 21.99
N PHE A 35 14.18 21.06 21.89
CA PHE A 35 14.03 20.20 23.06
C PHE A 35 15.39 20.03 23.73
N LYS A 36 15.60 20.85 24.76
CA LYS A 36 16.70 20.74 25.73
C LYS A 36 16.43 19.52 26.64
N THR A 37 16.97 18.36 26.28
CA THR A 37 17.00 17.21 27.21
C THR A 37 17.99 17.50 28.33
N ARG A 38 17.45 17.80 29.51
CA ARG A 38 18.21 18.00 30.74
C ARG A 38 18.61 16.62 31.28
N HIS A 39 19.90 16.35 31.35
CA HIS A 39 20.46 15.23 32.09
C HIS A 39 19.95 15.24 33.54
N SER A 40 19.39 14.11 33.98
CA SER A 40 19.37 13.73 35.39
C SER A 40 20.17 12.44 35.53
N ARG A 41 21.38 12.58 36.07
CA ARG A 41 22.17 11.47 36.62
C ARG A 41 21.72 11.27 38.06
N HIS A 42 21.19 10.10 38.38
CA HIS A 42 21.45 9.52 39.70
C HIS A 42 21.83 8.04 39.55
N SER A 43 23.10 7.82 39.88
CA SER A 43 23.73 6.59 40.28
C SER A 43 22.97 5.87 41.39
N ARG A 44 22.82 4.54 41.27
CA ARG A 44 23.37 3.61 42.27
C ARG A 44 23.34 2.18 41.76
N THR A 45 24.53 1.61 41.65
CA THR A 45 24.81 0.19 41.60
C THR A 45 24.30 -0.49 42.87
N ARG A 46 23.80 -1.71 42.72
CA ARG A 46 23.75 -2.70 43.79
C ARG A 46 24.02 -4.07 43.18
N ASP A 47 25.29 -4.41 43.12
CA ASP A 47 25.73 -5.79 43.31
C ASP A 47 25.27 -6.23 44.69
N LEU A 48 24.58 -7.36 44.75
CA LEU A 48 24.48 -8.17 45.95
C LEU A 48 24.52 -9.63 45.50
N THR A 49 25.76 -10.12 45.40
CA THR A 49 26.11 -11.48 45.74
C THR A 49 25.59 -11.78 47.15
N THR A 50 24.72 -12.77 47.29
CA THR A 50 24.56 -13.52 48.54
C THR A 50 24.07 -14.91 48.17
N THR A 51 25.04 -15.81 48.28
CA THR A 51 24.94 -17.23 48.59
C THR A 51 23.62 -17.63 49.25
N ARG A 52 22.92 -18.58 48.63
CA ARG A 52 22.05 -19.48 49.36
C ARG A 52 22.28 -20.89 48.84
N ASP A 53 23.04 -21.61 49.65
CA ASP A 53 23.21 -23.05 49.62
C ASP A 53 21.82 -23.71 49.70
N LEU A 54 21.50 -24.52 48.71
CA LEU A 54 20.49 -25.57 48.83
C LEU A 54 21.13 -26.85 48.32
N ASP A 55 21.58 -27.63 49.29
CA ASP A 55 21.98 -29.01 49.17
C ASP A 55 20.84 -29.83 48.53
N TYR A 56 21.15 -30.54 47.45
CA TYR A 56 20.34 -31.69 47.01
C TYR A 56 21.29 -32.76 46.45
N ASP A 57 21.72 -33.64 47.34
CA ASP A 57 22.35 -34.91 46.99
C ASP A 57 21.29 -35.87 46.43
N SER A 58 21.52 -36.42 45.24
CA SER A 58 21.53 -37.88 44.99
C SER A 58 21.69 -38.17 43.50
N GLU A 59 22.73 -38.92 43.21
CA GLU A 59 22.99 -39.63 41.95
C GLU A 59 22.00 -40.79 41.82
N ASP A 60 21.48 -41.04 40.61
CA ASP A 60 21.41 -42.42 40.09
C ASP A 60 21.36 -42.41 38.55
N ASP A 61 22.21 -43.26 38.00
CA ASP A 61 22.42 -43.51 36.58
C ASP A 61 21.26 -44.31 35.98
N THR A 62 20.94 -44.10 34.69
CA THR A 62 20.69 -45.22 33.75
C THR A 62 20.60 -44.70 32.32
N ALA A 63 21.61 -45.05 31.53
CA ALA A 63 21.56 -45.03 30.06
C ALA A 63 21.02 -46.37 29.54
N ALA A 64 20.08 -46.33 28.59
CA ALA A 64 19.79 -47.44 27.69
C ALA A 64 19.22 -46.89 26.37
N GLU A 65 19.95 -47.14 25.28
CA GLU A 65 19.61 -46.89 23.88
C GLU A 65 18.46 -47.81 23.40
N ALA A 66 17.62 -47.35 22.48
CA ALA A 66 17.05 -48.18 21.42
C ALA A 66 16.49 -47.30 20.28
N GLU A 67 17.02 -47.53 19.09
CA GLU A 67 16.59 -46.95 17.84
C GLU A 67 15.21 -47.45 17.39
N ALA A 68 14.49 -46.60 16.66
CA ALA A 68 13.54 -47.02 15.64
C ALA A 68 13.49 -45.95 14.52
N GLU A 69 14.21 -46.21 13.43
CA GLU A 69 13.91 -45.63 12.13
C GLU A 69 12.55 -46.17 11.65
N GLU A 70 11.60 -45.30 11.32
CA GLU A 70 10.62 -45.61 10.29
C GLU A 70 10.34 -44.37 9.43
N THR A 71 10.56 -44.57 8.14
CA THR A 71 10.46 -43.60 7.06
C THR A 71 9.02 -43.51 6.60
N THR A 72 8.38 -42.34 6.69
CA THR A 72 7.24 -42.01 5.82
C THR A 72 7.20 -40.54 5.43
N THR A 73 7.13 -40.36 4.12
CA THR A 73 6.98 -39.15 3.31
C THR A 73 5.91 -38.14 3.76
N ASN A 74 6.15 -36.88 3.38
CA ASN A 74 5.18 -35.93 2.79
C ASN A 74 4.65 -34.76 3.66
N ALA A 75 4.60 -33.61 2.98
CA ALA A 75 3.90 -32.36 3.25
C ALA A 75 4.50 -31.39 4.29
N GLU A 76 4.89 -30.22 3.78
CA GLU A 76 5.24 -29.00 4.53
C GLU A 76 4.32 -28.82 5.74
N SER A 77 4.87 -28.98 6.93
CA SER A 77 4.18 -28.74 8.18
C SER A 77 3.85 -27.26 8.29
N LYS A 78 2.58 -26.91 8.09
CA LYS A 78 2.01 -25.68 8.66
C LYS A 78 2.20 -25.76 10.17
N GLN A 79 3.22 -25.06 10.68
CA GLN A 79 3.49 -24.99 12.11
C GLN A 79 2.40 -24.16 12.78
N LEU A 80 1.31 -24.82 13.17
CA LEU A 80 0.33 -24.27 14.10
C LEU A 80 1.01 -24.22 15.47
N VAL A 81 1.35 -23.03 15.93
CA VAL A 81 1.83 -22.83 17.30
C VAL A 81 0.60 -22.69 18.19
N TYR A 82 0.36 -23.70 19.03
CA TYR A 82 -0.68 -23.69 20.05
C TYR A 82 -0.05 -23.18 21.35
N ASP A 83 -0.62 -22.12 21.92
CA ASP A 83 -0.33 -21.70 23.28
C ASP A 83 -1.56 -22.10 24.13
N GLU A 84 -1.41 -23.10 24.99
CA GLU A 84 -2.46 -23.52 25.93
C GLU A 84 -2.56 -22.47 27.04
N GLY A 85 -3.36 -21.43 26.80
CA GLY A 85 -3.78 -20.50 27.85
C GLY A 85 -4.68 -21.18 28.88
N ASP A 86 -4.38 -20.96 30.16
CA ASP A 86 -5.04 -21.49 31.38
C ASP A 86 -6.54 -21.12 31.51
N ASP A 87 -7.11 -20.43 30.52
CA ASP A 87 -8.48 -19.94 30.53
C ASP A 87 -9.29 -20.35 29.29
N GLY A 88 -8.93 -21.44 28.59
CA GLY A 88 -9.83 -22.13 27.65
C GLY A 88 -10.40 -21.29 26.50
N ASP A 89 -9.94 -20.05 26.31
CA ASP A 89 -10.32 -19.17 25.23
C ASP A 89 -9.35 -19.43 24.07
N PHE A 90 -9.89 -20.06 23.03
CA PHE A 90 -9.13 -20.59 21.90
C PHE A 90 -8.59 -19.44 21.03
N LEU A 91 -7.42 -18.90 21.37
CA LEU A 91 -6.77 -17.86 20.58
C LEU A 91 -6.11 -18.51 19.35
N ILE A 92 -6.80 -18.50 18.21
CA ILE A 92 -6.18 -18.87 16.93
C ILE A 92 -5.15 -17.78 16.58
N VAL A 93 -3.90 -18.00 16.97
CA VAL A 93 -2.77 -17.21 16.47
C VAL A 93 -2.58 -17.61 15.00
N LEU A 94 -3.31 -16.96 14.11
CA LEU A 94 -2.99 -17.04 12.69
C LEU A 94 -1.60 -16.41 12.53
N ASP A 95 -0.60 -17.25 12.28
CA ASP A 95 0.81 -16.91 12.03
C ASP A 95 1.02 -15.97 10.81
N ARG A 96 -0.08 -15.50 10.19
CA ARG A 96 -0.08 -14.59 9.06
C ARG A 96 -0.90 -13.35 9.37
N PRO A 97 -0.41 -12.15 8.98
CA PRO A 97 -1.15 -10.91 9.10
C PRO A 97 -2.50 -11.05 8.41
N GLN A 98 -3.57 -10.90 9.20
CA GLN A 98 -4.93 -11.16 8.75
C GLN A 98 -5.59 -9.96 8.06
N PHE A 99 -4.92 -8.81 8.03
CA PHE A 99 -5.52 -7.57 7.56
C PHE A 99 -5.45 -7.49 6.03
N ARG A 100 -6.62 -7.62 5.38
CA ARG A 100 -6.78 -7.39 3.95
C ARG A 100 -6.67 -5.91 3.63
N THR A 101 -7.33 -5.05 4.41
CA THR A 101 -7.22 -3.59 4.27
C THR A 101 -6.61 -2.96 5.50
N GLN A 102 -5.80 -1.93 5.31
CA GLN A 102 -5.23 -1.14 6.39
C GLN A 102 -5.22 0.34 6.03
N PHE A 103 -5.69 1.17 6.96
CA PHE A 103 -5.70 2.62 6.83
C PHE A 103 -4.53 3.21 7.59
N GLY A 104 -3.83 4.17 6.98
CA GLY A 104 -2.69 4.85 7.56
C GLY A 104 -2.85 6.37 7.51
N VAL A 105 -1.74 7.09 7.64
CA VAL A 105 -1.72 8.57 7.52
C VAL A 105 -1.92 9.02 6.06
N ARG A 106 -1.59 8.16 5.09
CA ARG A 106 -1.77 8.43 3.66
C ARG A 106 -3.23 8.27 3.26
N SER A 107 -3.65 9.02 2.25
CA SER A 107 -4.97 8.89 1.64
C SER A 107 -5.20 7.48 1.09
N GLY A 108 -6.42 6.97 1.26
CA GLY A 108 -6.83 5.65 0.79
C GLY A 108 -6.48 4.53 1.77
N ALA A 109 -6.29 3.32 1.24
CA ALA A 109 -5.96 2.14 2.05
C ALA A 109 -4.84 1.32 1.40
N ALA A 110 -4.01 0.70 2.21
CA ALA A 110 -3.15 -0.39 1.75
C ALA A 110 -3.98 -1.68 1.73
N VAL A 111 -4.07 -2.31 0.57
CA VAL A 111 -4.76 -3.58 0.37
C VAL A 111 -3.73 -4.68 0.13
N ARG A 112 -3.91 -5.82 0.78
CA ARG A 112 -3.06 -7.00 0.68
C ARG A 112 -3.88 -8.20 0.20
N GLY A 113 -3.27 -9.02 -0.65
CA GLY A 113 -3.82 -10.31 -1.06
C GLY A 113 -2.74 -11.38 -1.01
N TYR A 114 -3.12 -12.58 -0.57
CA TYR A 114 -2.18 -13.70 -0.35
C TYR A 114 -2.50 -14.88 -1.29
N PRO A 115 -1.83 -14.97 -2.45
CA PRO A 115 -2.11 -16.03 -3.40
C PRO A 115 -1.66 -17.40 -2.88
N SER A 116 -2.29 -18.46 -3.37
CA SER A 116 -2.04 -19.86 -2.97
C SER A 116 -0.61 -20.32 -3.18
N TYR A 117 0.04 -19.85 -4.23
CA TYR A 117 1.45 -20.15 -4.54
C TYR A 117 2.47 -19.34 -3.72
N GLY A 118 2.00 -18.48 -2.81
CA GLY A 118 2.85 -17.74 -1.87
C GLY A 118 3.25 -16.33 -2.31
N GLY A 119 3.89 -15.62 -1.38
CA GLY A 119 4.14 -14.17 -1.48
C GLY A 119 2.93 -13.32 -1.09
N VAL A 120 2.96 -12.05 -1.49
CA VAL A 120 1.90 -11.08 -1.18
C VAL A 120 1.75 -10.07 -2.31
N TYR A 121 0.51 -9.84 -2.74
CA TYR A 121 0.17 -8.68 -3.56
C TYR A 121 -0.10 -7.49 -2.66
N VAL A 122 0.50 -6.35 -2.98
CA VAL A 122 0.24 -5.09 -2.28
C VAL A 122 -0.17 -4.02 -3.26
N LEU A 123 -1.26 -3.32 -2.93
CA LEU A 123 -1.78 -2.21 -3.70
C LEU A 123 -2.23 -1.08 -2.76
N HIS A 124 -1.79 0.14 -3.04
CA HIS A 124 -2.33 1.32 -2.37
C HIS A 124 -3.54 1.81 -3.14
N CYS A 125 -4.73 1.53 -2.59
CA CYS A 125 -6.00 1.78 -3.24
C CYS A 125 -6.57 3.15 -2.84
N THR A 126 -7.07 3.85 -3.85
CA THR A 126 -7.96 5.00 -3.74
C THR A 126 -9.41 4.54 -3.51
N PRO A 127 -10.33 5.44 -3.12
CA PRO A 127 -11.74 5.07 -2.93
C PRO A 127 -12.37 4.38 -4.15
N VAL A 128 -12.03 4.82 -5.36
CA VAL A 128 -12.51 4.21 -6.62
C VAL A 128 -12.01 2.78 -6.81
N GLU A 129 -10.77 2.50 -6.41
CA GLU A 129 -10.18 1.17 -6.48
C GLU A 129 -10.73 0.25 -5.39
N LEU A 130 -11.01 0.78 -4.19
CA LEU A 130 -11.72 0.04 -3.14
C LEU A 130 -13.12 -0.36 -3.58
N ASP A 131 -13.87 0.56 -4.19
CA ASP A 131 -15.20 0.29 -4.74
C ASP A 131 -15.12 -0.78 -5.85
N PHE A 132 -14.09 -0.74 -6.72
CA PHE A 132 -13.86 -1.78 -7.74
C PHE A 132 -13.56 -3.15 -7.14
N LEU A 133 -12.83 -3.20 -6.01
CA LEU A 133 -12.53 -4.44 -5.30
C LEU A 133 -13.68 -4.92 -4.39
N GLY A 134 -14.77 -4.15 -4.28
CA GLY A 134 -15.88 -4.43 -3.36
C GLY A 134 -15.48 -4.34 -1.88
N LEU A 135 -14.50 -3.50 -1.54
CA LEU A 135 -13.99 -3.33 -0.19
C LEU A 135 -14.57 -2.09 0.48
N ASP A 136 -14.78 -2.16 1.79
CA ASP A 136 -15.27 -1.02 2.55
C ASP A 136 -14.22 0.11 2.62
N ARG A 137 -14.71 1.34 2.52
CA ARG A 137 -13.86 2.55 2.45
C ARG A 137 -13.43 3.08 3.81
N PHE A 138 -14.07 2.61 4.88
CA PHE A 138 -13.94 3.19 6.22
C PHE A 138 -13.54 2.16 7.28
N HIS A 139 -13.79 0.88 7.03
CA HIS A 139 -13.56 -0.21 7.96
C HIS A 139 -12.54 -1.20 7.43
N ILE A 140 -11.75 -1.74 8.35
CA ILE A 140 -10.77 -2.77 8.06
C ILE A 140 -11.52 -4.04 7.66
N ALA A 141 -11.10 -4.63 6.55
CA ALA A 141 -11.52 -5.94 6.11
C ALA A 141 -10.45 -6.96 6.48
N MET A 142 -10.90 -8.13 6.92
CA MET A 142 -10.04 -9.28 7.17
C MET A 142 -9.87 -10.10 5.90
N ARG A 143 -8.77 -10.84 5.85
CA ARG A 143 -8.47 -11.84 4.82
C ARG A 143 -9.56 -12.92 4.83
N SER A 144 -9.92 -13.46 3.66
CA SER A 144 -10.75 -14.67 3.63
C SER A 144 -9.93 -15.87 4.11
N LEU A 145 -10.59 -16.78 4.82
CA LEU A 145 -10.02 -18.09 5.18
C LEU A 145 -10.10 -19.07 4.02
N ASP A 146 -10.99 -18.83 3.06
CA ASP A 146 -11.08 -19.58 1.82
C ASP A 146 -9.98 -19.12 0.85
N GLN A 147 -9.18 -20.09 0.39
CA GLN A 147 -8.07 -19.82 -0.51
C GLN A 147 -8.55 -19.48 -1.93
N GLU A 148 -9.68 -20.03 -2.39
CA GLU A 148 -10.21 -19.72 -3.71
C GLU A 148 -10.71 -18.27 -3.78
N GLU A 149 -11.41 -17.82 -2.73
CA GLU A 149 -11.83 -16.42 -2.60
C GLU A 149 -10.64 -15.46 -2.52
N GLU A 150 -9.58 -15.85 -1.81
CA GLU A 150 -8.37 -15.04 -1.67
C GLU A 150 -7.60 -14.96 -3.00
N ASP A 151 -7.51 -16.04 -3.75
CA ASP A 151 -6.89 -16.05 -5.08
C ASP A 151 -7.70 -15.20 -6.08
N ALA A 152 -9.04 -15.26 -6.01
CA ALA A 152 -9.91 -14.38 -6.79
C ALA A 152 -9.71 -12.90 -6.42
N HIS A 153 -9.53 -12.60 -5.12
CA HIS A 153 -9.19 -11.26 -4.66
C HIS A 153 -7.83 -10.79 -5.22
N CYS A 154 -6.79 -11.63 -5.17
CA CYS A 154 -5.49 -11.35 -5.78
C CYS A 154 -5.61 -11.07 -7.28
N ASN A 155 -6.39 -11.84 -8.01
CA ASN A 155 -6.63 -11.61 -9.43
C ASN A 155 -7.29 -10.24 -9.69
N ASN A 156 -8.25 -9.83 -8.87
CA ASN A 156 -8.85 -8.50 -8.94
C ASN A 156 -7.86 -7.38 -8.59
N MET A 157 -6.97 -7.59 -7.62
CA MET A 157 -5.88 -6.65 -7.32
C MET A 157 -4.91 -6.51 -8.50
N ARG A 158 -4.54 -7.61 -9.16
CA ARG A 158 -3.68 -7.59 -10.35
C ARG A 158 -4.30 -6.79 -11.49
N ARG A 159 -5.63 -6.85 -11.64
CA ARG A 159 -6.38 -6.01 -12.59
C ARG A 159 -6.25 -4.51 -12.34
N LEU A 160 -5.80 -4.09 -11.16
CA LEU A 160 -5.50 -2.70 -10.83
C LEU A 160 -4.00 -2.38 -10.82
N GLY A 161 -3.16 -3.33 -11.23
CA GLY A 161 -1.70 -3.15 -11.27
C GLY A 161 -1.01 -3.40 -9.93
N ALA A 162 -1.58 -4.24 -9.06
CA ALA A 162 -0.94 -4.63 -7.81
C ALA A 162 0.43 -5.28 -8.04
N THR A 163 1.39 -4.97 -7.18
CA THR A 163 2.75 -5.50 -7.24
C THR A 163 2.86 -6.74 -6.37
N TRP A 164 3.42 -7.81 -6.93
CA TRP A 164 3.76 -9.02 -6.18
C TRP A 164 5.10 -8.85 -5.45
N TRP A 165 5.15 -9.34 -4.21
CA TRP A 165 6.35 -9.36 -3.39
C TRP A 165 6.56 -10.77 -2.83
N ALA A 166 7.82 -11.21 -2.73
CA ALA A 166 8.17 -12.50 -2.17
C ALA A 166 7.73 -12.65 -0.69
N SER A 167 7.71 -11.55 0.06
CA SER A 167 7.23 -11.52 1.44
C SER A 167 6.81 -10.10 1.86
N GLU A 168 6.05 -9.99 2.95
CA GLU A 168 5.74 -8.68 3.54
C GLU A 168 6.99 -7.93 4.02
N GLY A 169 8.01 -8.66 4.49
CA GLY A 169 9.29 -8.07 4.88
C GLY A 169 9.97 -7.37 3.70
N ALA A 170 9.97 -8.00 2.53
CA ALA A 170 10.52 -7.42 1.30
C ALA A 170 9.77 -6.15 0.88
N TYR A 171 8.42 -6.18 0.91
CA TYR A 171 7.62 -4.99 0.68
C TYR A 171 7.94 -3.88 1.69
N ARG A 172 8.00 -4.20 2.99
CA ARG A 172 8.26 -3.21 4.05
C ARG A 172 9.63 -2.57 3.90
N GLN A 173 10.65 -3.35 3.56
CA GLN A 173 11.99 -2.84 3.29
C GLN A 173 11.98 -1.86 2.11
N LYS A 174 11.34 -2.23 0.99
CA LYS A 174 11.23 -1.35 -0.17
C LYS A 174 10.34 -0.14 0.09
N ALA A 175 9.32 -0.24 0.95
CA ALA A 175 8.48 0.88 1.34
C ALA A 175 9.26 1.92 2.18
N MET A 176 10.15 1.46 3.06
CA MET A 176 11.01 2.32 3.90
C MET A 176 12.19 2.95 3.15
N ASP A 177 12.48 2.52 1.93
CA ASP A 177 13.49 3.13 1.08
C ASP A 177 13.15 4.62 0.84
N PRO A 178 13.99 5.59 1.24
CA PRO A 178 13.73 6.99 1.01
C PRO A 178 13.80 7.36 -0.47
N ASP A 179 14.54 6.61 -1.28
CA ASP A 179 14.65 6.84 -2.71
C ASP A 179 13.60 6.00 -3.47
N LYS A 180 12.69 6.70 -4.14
CA LYS A 180 11.69 6.11 -5.04
C LYS A 180 12.01 6.41 -6.50
N SER A 181 13.16 7.02 -6.79
CA SER A 181 13.52 7.40 -8.15
C SER A 181 13.57 6.15 -9.04
N GLY A 182 12.99 6.28 -10.23
CA GLY A 182 12.89 5.17 -11.18
C GLY A 182 11.87 4.07 -10.85
N ASP A 183 11.30 4.02 -9.64
CA ASP A 183 10.25 3.05 -9.31
C ASP A 183 9.04 3.25 -10.22
N LEU A 184 8.53 2.18 -10.81
CA LEU A 184 7.36 2.25 -11.69
C LEU A 184 6.07 2.39 -10.88
N VAL A 185 5.22 3.32 -11.32
CA VAL A 185 3.86 3.51 -10.84
C VAL A 185 2.90 3.17 -11.98
N THR A 186 1.95 2.28 -11.70
CA THR A 186 0.94 1.86 -12.67
C THR A 186 -0.41 2.41 -12.25
N PHE A 187 -1.06 3.16 -13.14
CA PHE A 187 -2.45 3.58 -13.01
C PHE A 187 -3.31 2.80 -14.00
N VAL A 188 -4.41 2.23 -13.50
CA VAL A 188 -5.33 1.43 -14.30
C VAL A 188 -6.73 2.00 -14.22
N GLY A 189 -7.43 2.04 -15.36
CA GLY A 189 -8.83 2.42 -15.47
C GLY A 189 -9.61 1.44 -16.32
N TRP A 190 -10.76 1.01 -15.81
CA TRP A 190 -11.67 0.07 -16.49
C TRP A 190 -12.88 0.81 -17.04
N PRO A 191 -12.98 1.06 -18.35
CA PRO A 191 -14.15 1.70 -18.94
C PRO A 191 -15.34 0.74 -19.04
N PRO A 192 -16.58 1.25 -19.07
CA PRO A 192 -17.79 0.40 -19.14
C PRO A 192 -17.91 -0.40 -20.44
N GLY A 193 -17.24 0.04 -21.52
CA GLY A 193 -17.25 -0.62 -22.83
C GLY A 193 -16.27 -1.79 -22.98
N GLY A 194 -15.58 -2.19 -21.91
CA GLY A 194 -14.53 -3.21 -21.97
C GLY A 194 -13.15 -2.66 -22.39
N GLY A 195 -12.15 -3.54 -22.37
CA GLY A 195 -10.75 -3.14 -22.46
C GLY A 195 -10.24 -2.48 -21.18
N VAL A 196 -9.04 -1.90 -21.23
CA VAL A 196 -8.39 -1.27 -20.08
C VAL A 196 -7.49 -0.11 -20.51
N TRP A 197 -7.51 0.96 -19.73
CA TRP A 197 -6.54 2.05 -19.82
C TRP A 197 -5.41 1.83 -18.83
N VAL A 198 -4.17 1.91 -19.29
CA VAL A 198 -2.99 1.72 -18.46
C VAL A 198 -1.99 2.85 -18.68
N LEU A 199 -1.56 3.49 -17.60
CA LEU A 199 -0.45 4.44 -17.59
C LEU A 199 0.64 3.89 -16.67
N ARG A 200 1.80 3.58 -17.26
CA ARG A 200 3.01 3.15 -16.53
C ARG A 200 4.08 4.22 -16.72
N ILE A 201 4.48 4.84 -15.62
CA ILE A 201 5.46 5.92 -15.59
C ILE A 201 6.32 5.76 -14.34
N THR A 202 7.51 6.35 -14.32
CA THR A 202 8.34 6.35 -13.10
C THR A 202 7.72 7.26 -12.04
N HIS A 203 8.06 7.05 -10.77
CA HIS A 203 7.62 7.88 -9.67
C HIS A 203 8.00 9.36 -9.88
N ASP A 204 9.19 9.62 -10.42
CA ASP A 204 9.66 10.98 -10.73
C ASP A 204 8.81 11.64 -11.83
N GLU A 205 8.49 10.90 -12.88
CA GLU A 205 7.63 11.35 -13.97
C GLU A 205 6.19 11.58 -13.49
N ALA A 206 5.69 10.69 -12.62
CA ALA A 206 4.38 10.82 -11.98
C ALA A 206 4.29 12.09 -11.12
N SER A 207 5.34 12.37 -10.36
CA SER A 207 5.45 13.60 -9.56
C SER A 207 5.49 14.83 -10.46
N ALA A 208 6.38 14.85 -11.46
CA ALA A 208 6.56 15.97 -12.38
C ALA A 208 5.30 16.32 -13.18
N ARG A 209 4.49 15.32 -13.54
CA ARG A 209 3.23 15.49 -14.29
C ARG A 209 2.01 15.73 -13.40
N GLY A 210 2.16 15.64 -12.08
CA GLY A 210 1.05 15.69 -11.14
C GLY A 210 0.05 14.55 -11.37
N ALA A 211 0.55 13.33 -11.62
CA ALA A 211 -0.27 12.13 -11.84
C ALA A 211 -1.09 11.73 -10.61
N GLY A 212 -0.73 12.24 -9.42
CA GLY A 212 -1.54 12.13 -8.21
C GLY A 212 -2.99 12.63 -8.37
N ARG A 213 -3.28 13.50 -9.36
CA ARG A 213 -4.66 13.90 -9.69
C ARG A 213 -5.56 12.74 -10.07
N ILE A 214 -5.01 11.64 -10.62
CA ILE A 214 -5.76 10.42 -10.93
C ILE A 214 -6.36 9.80 -9.64
N ASN A 215 -5.71 10.01 -8.49
CA ASN A 215 -6.18 9.48 -7.21
C ASN A 215 -7.34 10.27 -6.60
N ASN A 216 -7.68 11.43 -7.18
CA ASN A 216 -8.79 12.28 -6.73
C ASN A 216 -10.10 11.96 -7.46
N CYS A 217 -10.10 11.04 -8.42
CA CYS A 217 -11.30 10.64 -9.13
C CYS A 217 -12.33 10.02 -8.17
N TYR A 218 -13.62 10.23 -8.45
CA TYR A 218 -14.72 9.60 -7.74
C TYR A 218 -15.30 8.40 -8.48
N THR A 219 -15.00 8.27 -9.77
CA THR A 219 -15.52 7.19 -10.62
C THR A 219 -14.42 6.60 -11.50
N MET A 220 -14.64 5.37 -11.97
CA MET A 220 -13.70 4.69 -12.86
C MET A 220 -13.65 5.36 -14.24
N GLU A 221 -14.73 6.00 -14.68
CA GLU A 221 -14.83 6.77 -15.92
C GLU A 221 -13.97 8.04 -15.87
N GLU A 222 -14.02 8.78 -14.76
CA GLU A 222 -13.14 9.93 -14.53
C GLU A 222 -11.66 9.50 -14.53
N ARG A 223 -11.38 8.36 -13.88
CA ARG A 223 -10.04 7.78 -13.82
C ARG A 223 -9.53 7.42 -15.22
N CYS A 224 -10.34 6.73 -16.03
CA CYS A 224 -10.02 6.44 -17.44
C CYS A 224 -9.74 7.71 -18.24
N ARG A 225 -10.57 8.74 -18.07
CA ARG A 225 -10.40 10.03 -18.78
C ARG A 225 -9.07 10.69 -18.44
N LEU A 226 -8.69 10.74 -17.15
CA LEU A 226 -7.42 11.31 -16.73
C LEU A 226 -6.21 10.48 -17.18
N ILE A 227 -6.29 9.14 -17.08
CA ILE A 227 -5.25 8.24 -17.58
C ILE A 227 -4.99 8.53 -19.07
N ARG A 228 -6.05 8.62 -19.89
CA ARG A 228 -5.94 8.99 -21.30
C ARG A 228 -5.29 10.36 -21.51
N GLN A 229 -5.71 11.38 -20.75
CA GLN A 229 -5.15 12.73 -20.86
C GLN A 229 -3.67 12.80 -20.48
N MET A 230 -3.21 11.90 -19.61
CA MET A 230 -1.82 11.83 -19.17
C MET A 230 -0.94 10.92 -20.06
N GLY A 231 -1.47 10.48 -21.21
CA GLY A 231 -0.73 9.65 -22.17
C GLY A 231 -0.78 8.16 -21.87
N GLY A 232 -1.75 7.70 -21.07
CA GLY A 232 -2.02 6.27 -20.92
C GLY A 232 -2.43 5.62 -22.23
N VAL A 233 -2.22 4.31 -22.32
CA VAL A 233 -2.51 3.50 -23.51
C VAL A 233 -3.77 2.67 -23.26
N PHE A 234 -4.62 2.59 -24.28
CA PHE A 234 -5.79 1.70 -24.26
C PHE A 234 -5.42 0.35 -24.83
N TYR A 235 -5.81 -0.71 -24.12
CA TYR A 235 -5.67 -2.09 -24.55
C TYR A 235 -7.07 -2.69 -24.67
N GLU A 236 -7.42 -3.15 -25.87
CA GLU A 236 -8.68 -3.86 -26.09
C GLU A 236 -8.69 -5.19 -25.32
N ASN A 237 -7.56 -5.89 -25.30
CA ASN A 237 -7.33 -7.06 -24.46
C ASN A 237 -6.52 -6.69 -23.20
N PRO A 238 -7.12 -6.77 -21.99
CA PRO A 238 -6.42 -6.40 -20.77
C PRO A 238 -5.16 -7.19 -20.45
N ARG A 239 -5.01 -8.41 -21.00
CA ARG A 239 -3.82 -9.24 -20.81
C ARG A 239 -2.55 -8.58 -21.32
N GLU A 240 -2.66 -7.86 -22.44
CA GLU A 240 -1.54 -7.17 -23.09
C GLU A 240 -1.06 -5.97 -22.28
N GLY A 241 -1.99 -5.26 -21.63
CA GLY A 241 -1.70 -4.05 -20.88
C GLY A 241 -1.22 -4.28 -19.45
N LEU A 242 -1.57 -5.42 -18.84
CA LEU A 242 -1.36 -5.69 -17.41
C LEU A 242 -0.48 -6.91 -17.11
N TYR A 243 0.00 -7.64 -18.12
CA TYR A 243 0.74 -8.90 -17.95
C TYR A 243 -0.01 -9.87 -17.00
N LEU A 244 -1.32 -9.99 -17.23
CA LEU A 244 -2.17 -10.90 -16.46
C LEU A 244 -2.00 -12.32 -17.03
N GLU A 245 -1.24 -13.14 -16.30
CA GLU A 245 -1.26 -14.60 -16.43
C GLU A 245 -2.36 -15.11 -15.50
N PHE A 246 -3.41 -15.69 -16.10
CA PHE A 246 -4.56 -16.28 -15.43
C PHE A 246 -4.39 -17.78 -15.32
#